data_AF-A0A251XQZ8-F1
#
_entry.id   AF-A0A251XQZ8-F1
#
_cell.length_a   1.000
_cell.length_b   1.000
_cell.length_c   1.000
_cell.angle_alpha   90.00
_cell.angle_beta   90.00
_cell.angle_gamma   90.00
#
_symmetry.space_group_name_H-M   'P 1'
#
loop_
_entity.id
_entity.type
_entity.pdbx_description
1 polymer ?
#
loop_
_entity_poly.entity_id
_entity_poly.type
_entity_poly.pdbx_seq_one_letter_code
_entity_poly.pdbx_strand_id
1 'polypeptide(L)' 'MFDDVVYKRGALAVHALRLTLGERGWRDLMLRWTDPEWTAPRTTADLVVAAGDAGALLRAWLADGPLPALPRVGRR' A
#
# COMPACT_ATOMS: atom_id res chain seq x y z
N MET A 1 18.59 1.46 -4.34
CA MET A 1 17.35 2.12 -4.80
C MET A 1 16.70 1.42 -5.99
N PHE A 2 17.37 0.53 -6.71
CA PHE A 2 16.73 -0.28 -7.76
C PHE A 2 17.15 -1.73 -7.56
N ASP A 3 16.47 -2.37 -6.61
CA ASP A 3 16.76 -3.73 -6.19
C ASP A 3 15.47 -4.53 -6.05
N ASP A 4 15.62 -5.84 -5.90
CA ASP A 4 14.51 -6.77 -5.74
C ASP A 4 13.60 -6.42 -4.56
N VAL A 5 14.13 -5.79 -3.51
CA VAL A 5 13.32 -5.38 -2.36
C VAL A 5 12.38 -4.27 -2.80
N VAL A 6 12.88 -3.20 -3.43
CA VAL A 6 12.04 -2.11 -3.92
C VAL A 6 10.96 -2.63 -4.87
N TYR A 7 11.29 -3.49 -5.83
CA TYR A 7 10.32 -3.97 -6.81
C TYR A 7 9.38 -5.05 -6.27
N LYS A 8 9.89 -6.15 -5.72
CA LYS A 8 9.07 -7.30 -5.30
C LYS A 8 8.33 -7.01 -4.01
N ARG A 9 9.03 -6.47 -3.00
CA ARG A 9 8.41 -6.13 -1.71
C ARG A 9 7.41 -4.98 -1.88
N GLY A 10 7.76 -3.97 -2.67
CA GLY A 10 6.85 -2.87 -2.99
C GLY A 10 5.57 -3.36 -3.68
N ALA A 11 5.70 -4.21 -4.71
CA ALA A 11 4.54 -4.78 -5.40
C ALA A 11 3.67 -5.64 -4.46
N LEU A 12 4.28 -6.46 -3.61
CA LEU A 12 3.54 -7.28 -2.64
C LEU A 12 2.84 -6.45 -1.56
N ALA A 13 3.46 -5.37 -1.09
CA ALA A 13 2.84 -4.44 -0.14
C ALA A 13 1.58 -3.79 -0.74
N VAL A 14 1.68 -3.32 -1.99
CA VAL A 14 0.54 -2.74 -2.73
C VAL A 14 -0.54 -3.80 -2.99
N HIS A 15 -0.15 -5.03 -3.33
CA HIS A 15 -1.10 -6.12 -3.52
C HIS A 15 -1.83 -6.46 -2.23
N ALA A 16 -1.11 -6.61 -1.11
CA ALA A 16 -1.69 -6.84 0.21
C ALA A 16 -2.67 -5.74 0.59
N LEU A 17 -2.32 -4.47 0.34
CA LEU A 17 -3.20 -3.33 0.56
C LEU A 17 -4.49 -3.41 -0.26
N ARG A 18 -4.40 -3.76 -1.55
CA ARG A 18 -5.58 -3.98 -2.41
C ARG A 18 -6.48 -5.09 -1.86
N LEU A 19 -5.91 -6.20 -1.40
CA LEU A 19 -6.69 -7.30 -0.83
C LEU A 19 -7.42 -6.88 0.46
N THR A 20 -6.77 -6.07 1.29
CA THR A 20 -7.34 -5.58 2.56
C THR A 20 -8.44 -4.54 2.34
N LEU A 21 -8.27 -3.61 1.40
CA LEU A 21 -9.25 -2.56 1.12
C LEU A 21 -10.45 -3.05 0.28
N GLY A 22 -10.27 -4.15 -0.45
CA GLY A 22 -11.22 -4.59 -1.46
C GLY A 22 -11.32 -3.62 -2.64
N GLU A 23 -12.06 -4.00 -3.68
CA GLU A 23 -12.06 -3.29 -4.96
C GLU A 23 -12.49 -1.81 -4.87
N ARG A 24 -13.55 -1.50 -4.10
CA ARG A 24 -14.02 -0.12 -3.93
C ARG A 24 -13.02 0.74 -3.17
N GLY A 25 -12.58 0.29 -1.99
CA GLY A 25 -11.62 1.02 -1.18
C GLY A 25 -10.27 1.21 -1.89
N TRP A 26 -9.83 0.20 -2.65
CA TRP A 26 -8.64 0.27 -3.50
C TRP A 26 -8.77 1.33 -4.60
N ARG A 27 -9.89 1.33 -5.34
CA ARG A 27 -10.13 2.33 -6.39
C ARG A 27 -10.16 3.74 -5.81
N ASP A 28 -10.89 3.95 -4.72
CA ASP A 28 -11.01 5.27 -4.10
C ASP A 28 -9.65 5.77 -3.59
N LEU A 29 -8.83 4.89 -3.01
CA LEU A 29 -7.46 5.20 -2.62
C LEU A 29 -6.62 5.60 -3.83
N MET A 30 -6.67 4.85 -4.93
CA MET A 30 -5.88 5.16 -6.13
C MET A 30 -6.23 6.52 -6.71
N LEU A 31 -7.52 6.83 -6.84
CA LEU A 31 -7.96 8.13 -7.35
C LEU A 31 -7.47 9.29 -6.47
N ARG A 32 -7.57 9.19 -5.15
CA ARG A 32 -7.04 10.21 -4.22
C ARG A 32 -5.50 10.27 -4.23
N TRP A 33 -4.84 9.12 -4.38
CA TRP A 33 -3.39 9.04 -4.35
C TRP A 33 -2.74 9.67 -5.59
N THR A 34 -3.39 9.51 -6.75
CA THR A 34 -2.93 10.03 -8.04
C THR A 34 -3.64 11.32 -8.45
N ASP A 35 -4.17 12.07 -7.49
CA ASP A 35 -4.87 13.32 -7.76
C ASP A 35 -3.93 14.35 -8.40
N PRO A 36 -4.22 14.83 -9.63
CA PRO A 36 -3.35 15.77 -10.34
C PRO A 36 -3.28 17.16 -9.70
N GLU A 37 -4.22 17.54 -8.84
CA GLU A 37 -4.17 18.82 -8.12
C GLU A 37 -3.06 18.83 -7.05
N TRP A 38 -2.52 17.66 -6.69
CA TRP A 38 -1.40 17.55 -5.78
C TRP A 38 -0.06 17.76 -6.50
N THR A 39 0.62 18.88 -6.20
CA THR A 39 1.84 19.29 -6.89
C THR A 39 3.14 19.04 -6.12
N ALA A 40 3.06 18.61 -4.85
CA ALA A 40 4.23 18.34 -4.02
C ALA A 40 4.69 16.87 -4.11
N PRO A 41 5.99 16.56 -3.91
CA PRO A 41 6.46 15.19 -3.77
C PRO A 41 5.71 14.47 -2.64
N ARG A 42 5.38 13.19 -2.85
CA ARG A 42 4.77 12.35 -1.82
C ARG A 42 5.77 11.37 -1.26
N THR A 43 5.65 11.11 0.04
CA THR A 43 6.49 10.21 0.81
C THR A 43 5.73 8.91 1.12
N THR A 44 6.45 7.91 1.62
CA THR A 44 5.83 6.69 2.18
C THR A 44 4.90 7.02 3.35
N ALA A 45 5.21 8.04 4.15
CA ALA A 45 4.35 8.47 5.25
C ALA A 45 3.00 9.00 4.74
N ASP A 46 2.99 9.77 3.64
CA ASP A 46 1.76 10.26 3.02
C ASP A 46 0.90 9.09 2.52
N LEU A 47 1.51 8.05 1.96
CA LEU A 47 0.79 6.85 1.51
C LEU A 47 0.15 6.11 2.68
N VAL A 48 0.89 5.98 3.78
CA VAL A 48 0.39 5.38 5.02
C VAL A 48 -0.80 6.15 5.57
N VAL A 49 -0.75 7.49 5.54
CA VAL A 49 -1.86 8.36 5.95
C VAL A 49 -3.06 8.19 5.01
N ALA A 50 -2.84 8.19 3.69
CA ALA A 50 -3.90 8.03 2.70
C ALA A 50 -4.62 6.67 2.79
N ALA A 51 -3.91 5.63 3.25
CA ALA A 51 -4.45 4.29 3.46
C ALA A 51 -5.33 4.16 4.73
N GLY A 52 -5.38 5.17 5.60
CA GLY A 52 -6.20 5.16 6.82
C GLY A 52 -5.89 3.97 7.74
N ASP A 53 -6.92 3.21 8.13
CA ASP A 53 -6.79 2.03 9.00
C ASP A 53 -5.86 0.95 8.42
N ALA A 54 -5.76 0.86 7.09
CA ALA A 54 -4.83 -0.06 6.43
C ALA A 54 -3.38 0.44 6.45
N GLY A 55 -3.10 1.64 6.96
CA GLY A 55 -1.75 2.18 7.08
C GLY A 55 -0.84 1.34 7.99
N ALA A 56 -1.40 0.65 9.00
CA ALA A 56 -0.62 -0.28 9.83
C ALA A 56 -0.05 -1.45 9.02
N LEU A 57 -0.80 -1.96 8.03
CA LEU A 57 -0.34 -2.99 7.12
C LEU A 57 0.83 -2.49 6.27
N LEU A 58 0.74 -1.28 5.72
CA LEU A 58 1.85 -0.69 4.95
C LEU A 58 3.11 -0.54 5.80
N ARG A 59 3.01 -0.11 7.06
CA ARG A 59 4.16 -0.03 7.97
C ARG A 59 4.80 -1.40 8.18
N ALA A 60 4.00 -2.43 8.47
CA ALA A 60 4.52 -3.80 8.63
C ALA A 60 5.21 -4.31 7.36
N TRP A 61 4.67 -3.99 6.18
CA TRP A 61 5.27 -4.39 4.92
C TRP A 61 6.51 -3.59 4.55
N LEU A 62 6.68 -2.33 4.97
CA LEU A 62 7.75 -1.45 4.46
C LEU A 62 8.85 -1.15 5.48
N ALA A 63 8.54 -1.13 6.78
CA ALA A 63 9.48 -0.77 7.83
C ALA A 63 10.09 -1.98 8.55
N ASP A 64 9.36 -3.09 8.68
CA ASP A 64 9.82 -4.24 9.46
C ASP A 64 10.78 -5.12 8.65
N GLY A 65 11.73 -5.78 9.31
CA GLY A 65 12.67 -6.70 8.66
C GLY A 65 11.98 -7.90 7.98
N PRO A 66 11.30 -8.78 8.73
CA PRO A 66 10.63 -9.96 8.18
C PRO A 66 9.38 -9.59 7.38
N LEU A 67 9.12 -10.34 6.30
CA LEU A 67 7.91 -10.16 5.50
C LEU A 67 6.69 -10.69 6.27
N PRO A 68 5.64 -9.87 6.46
CA PRO A 68 4.38 -10.36 6.99
C PRO A 68 3.70 -11.31 6.00
N ALA A 69 2.80 -12.16 6.50
CA ALA A 69 2.04 -13.07 5.66
C ALA A 69 1.14 -12.31 4.67
N LEU A 70 1.04 -12.80 3.43
CA LEU A 70 0.13 -12.21 2.45
C LEU A 70 -1.33 -12.39 2.92
N PRO A 71 -2.14 -11.31 2.95
CA PRO A 71 -3.57 -11.42 3.29
C PRO A 71 -4.26 -12.40 2.34
N ARG A 72 -5.07 -13.32 2.90
CA ARG A 72 -5.89 -14.21 2.08
C ARG A 72 -7.20 -13.50 1.72
N VAL A 73 -7.60 -13.59 0.46
CA VAL A 73 -8.97 -13.22 0.06
C VAL A 73 -9.91 -14.29 0.60
N GLY A 74 -10.74 -13.95 1.57
CA GLY A 74 -11.89 -14.79 1.89
C GLY A 74 -12.80 -14.83 0.67
N ARG A 75 -12.87 -15.98 -0.02
CA ARG A 75 -13.87 -16.19 -1.06
C ARG A 75 -15.24 -16.02 -0.41
N ARG A 76 -15.95 -14.96 -0.76
CA ARG A 76 -17.39 -14.85 -0.56
C ARG A 76 -18.09 -15.33 -1.82
#